data_AF-A0A494ZT32-F1
#
_entry.id   AF-A0A494ZT32-F1
#
_cell.length_a   1.000
_cell.length_b   1.000
_cell.length_c   1.000
_cell.angle_alpha   90.00
_cell.angle_beta   90.00
_cell.angle_gamma   90.00
#
_symmetry.space_group_name_H-M   'P 1'
#
loop_
_entity.id
_entity.type
_entity.pdbx_description
1 polymer ?
#
loop_
_entity_poly.entity_id
_entity_poly.type
_entity_poly.pdbx_seq_one_letter_code
_entity_poly.pdbx_strand_id
1 'polypeptide(L)'
;MPKTLFKATAHLQEDGMQVKANSRGFEITIDEPKNLGGTDMGMNPVELVLSALGACQAIVARCYANQFDIKFDDFWVEIEGDLDTDGFMNKSDVRRGYSEIRYDIHMKTDAPKEKVDEFVSFIERTCPVEDTIANPVNVKRNDIIIEKIEEQFV
;
A
#
# COMPACT_ATOMS: atom_id res chain seq x y z
N MET A 1 2.07 -17.02 20.91
CA MET A 1 2.45 -16.40 19.62
C MET A 1 2.40 -14.90 19.80
N PRO A 2 3.48 -14.16 19.52
CA PRO A 2 3.46 -12.70 19.64
C PRO A 2 2.51 -12.14 18.58
N LYS A 3 1.47 -11.43 19.01
CA LYS A 3 0.66 -10.57 18.14
C LYS A 3 1.18 -9.15 18.32
N THR A 4 1.51 -8.50 17.22
CA THR A 4 1.94 -7.09 17.21
C THR A 4 0.80 -6.23 16.71
N LEU A 5 0.51 -5.13 17.40
CA LEU A 5 -0.51 -4.17 17.01
C LEU A 5 0.14 -3.03 16.21
N PHE A 6 -0.34 -2.81 14.99
CA PHE A 6 0.01 -1.66 14.16
C PHE A 6 -1.12 -0.63 14.22
N LYS A 7 -0.76 0.66 14.31
CA LYS A 7 -1.71 1.79 14.38
C LYS A 7 -1.32 2.87 13.37
N ALA A 8 -2.33 3.52 12.81
CA ALA A 8 -2.19 4.69 11.96
C ALA A 8 -3.38 5.62 12.18
N THR A 9 -3.21 6.89 11.83
CA THR A 9 -4.27 7.91 11.75
C THR A 9 -4.16 8.60 10.40
N ALA A 10 -5.27 9.09 9.86
CA ALA A 10 -5.30 9.82 8.60
C ALA A 10 -6.28 11.00 8.75
N HIS A 11 -5.78 12.22 8.55
CA HIS A 11 -6.53 13.45 8.78
C HIS A 11 -6.66 14.23 7.48
N LEU A 12 -7.89 14.52 7.05
CA LEU A 12 -8.16 15.42 5.92
C LEU A 12 -7.69 16.84 6.26
N GLN A 13 -7.05 17.49 5.30
CA GLN A 13 -6.55 18.86 5.42
C GLN A 13 -7.54 19.86 4.79
N GLU A 14 -7.33 21.15 5.04
CA GLU A 14 -8.19 22.22 4.51
C GLU A 14 -8.00 22.46 3.00
N ASP A 15 -6.86 22.05 2.44
CA ASP A 15 -6.50 22.27 1.03
C ASP A 15 -6.85 21.05 0.16
N GLY A 16 -7.90 21.18 -0.64
CA GLY A 16 -8.32 20.16 -1.62
C GLY A 16 -8.70 18.82 -0.98
N MET A 17 -8.06 17.75 -1.45
CA MET A 17 -8.26 16.37 -0.97
C MET A 17 -7.03 15.84 -0.22
N GLN A 18 -6.12 16.72 0.21
CA GLN A 18 -4.91 16.32 0.90
C GLN A 18 -5.24 15.66 2.24
N VAL A 19 -4.54 14.56 2.54
CA VAL A 19 -4.63 13.80 3.77
C VAL A 19 -3.23 13.62 4.36
N LYS A 20 -3.07 13.91 5.65
CA LYS A 20 -1.87 13.58 6.42
C LYS A 20 -2.06 12.25 7.13
N ALA A 21 -1.36 11.22 6.65
CA ALA A 21 -1.35 9.90 7.26
C ALA A 21 -0.14 9.77 8.19
N ASN A 22 -0.39 9.38 9.44
CA ASN A 22 0.61 9.30 10.50
C ASN A 22 0.67 7.89 11.10
N SER A 23 1.88 7.36 11.25
CA SER A 23 2.15 6.14 12.02
C SER A 23 3.47 6.25 12.76
N ARG A 24 3.43 6.00 14.08
CA ARG A 24 4.55 6.27 15.00
C ARG A 24 4.96 7.75 14.94
N GLY A 25 6.12 8.06 14.36
CA GLY A 25 6.63 9.43 14.17
C GLY A 25 6.88 9.76 12.69
N PHE A 26 6.28 9.00 11.78
CA PHE A 26 6.39 9.22 10.33
C PHE A 26 5.06 9.75 9.79
N GLU A 27 5.16 10.68 8.86
CA GLU A 27 4.04 11.28 8.15
C GLU A 27 4.21 11.08 6.64
N ILE A 28 3.10 10.81 5.96
CA ILE A 28 3.01 10.80 4.49
C ILE A 28 1.86 11.72 4.08
N THR A 29 2.09 12.56 3.07
CA THR A 29 1.02 13.30 2.38
C THR A 29 0.43 12.40 1.30
N ILE A 30 -0.88 12.19 1.36
CA ILE A 30 -1.69 11.47 0.38
C ILE A 30 -2.66 12.49 -0.22
N ASP A 31 -2.93 12.43 -1.50
CA ASP A 31 -3.81 13.39 -2.18
C ASP A 31 -4.55 12.73 -3.35
N GLU A 32 -5.21 13.50 -4.19
CA GLU A 32 -5.70 13.04 -5.50
C GLU A 32 -5.08 13.89 -6.63
N PRO A 33 -4.95 13.33 -7.84
CA PRO A 33 -4.65 14.10 -9.04
C PRO A 33 -5.64 15.25 -9.26
N LYS A 34 -5.18 16.33 -9.91
CA LYS A 34 -6.02 17.52 -10.16
C LYS A 34 -7.31 17.23 -10.94
N ASN A 35 -7.28 16.27 -11.87
CA ASN A 35 -8.46 15.86 -12.62
C ASN A 35 -9.50 15.08 -11.79
N LEU A 36 -9.12 14.61 -10.60
CA LEU A 36 -10.02 14.00 -9.60
C LEU A 36 -10.36 14.95 -8.45
N GLY A 37 -9.90 16.21 -8.51
CA GLY A 37 -10.25 17.27 -7.56
C GLY A 37 -9.27 17.47 -6.40
N GLY A 38 -8.14 16.75 -6.38
CA GLY A 38 -7.05 17.00 -5.44
C GLY A 38 -6.06 18.05 -5.94
N THR A 39 -4.93 18.16 -5.25
CA THR A 39 -3.89 19.15 -5.54
C THR A 39 -2.64 18.58 -6.20
N ASP A 40 -2.57 17.25 -6.36
CA ASP A 40 -1.43 16.50 -6.90
C ASP A 40 -0.14 16.71 -6.09
N MET A 41 -0.28 16.84 -4.76
CA MET A 41 0.84 17.07 -3.81
C MET A 41 1.33 15.80 -3.10
N GLY A 42 0.71 14.66 -3.42
CA GLY A 42 1.07 13.33 -2.91
C GLY A 42 0.44 12.26 -3.80
N MET A 43 0.98 11.04 -3.72
CA MET A 43 0.36 9.88 -4.36
C MET A 43 -1.06 9.66 -3.83
N ASN A 44 -1.94 9.12 -4.65
CA ASN A 44 -3.28 8.77 -4.21
C ASN A 44 -3.29 7.51 -3.33
N PRO A 45 -4.39 7.24 -2.61
CA PRO A 45 -4.44 6.10 -1.69
C PRO A 45 -4.17 4.75 -2.38
N VAL A 46 -4.60 4.57 -3.63
CA VAL A 46 -4.46 3.29 -4.33
C VAL A 46 -3.04 3.08 -4.87
N GLU A 47 -2.38 4.16 -5.34
CA GLU A 47 -0.94 4.17 -5.64
C GLU A 47 -0.08 3.89 -4.42
N LEU A 48 -0.46 4.40 -3.24
CA LEU A 48 0.22 4.09 -1.99
C LEU A 48 0.10 2.61 -1.61
N VAL A 49 -1.02 1.96 -1.93
CA VAL A 49 -1.17 0.51 -1.73
C VAL A 49 -0.20 -0.28 -2.63
N LEU A 50 -0.10 0.07 -3.91
CA LEU A 50 0.88 -0.55 -4.82
C LEU A 50 2.31 -0.32 -4.34
N SER A 51 2.62 0.91 -3.92
CA SER A 51 3.93 1.27 -3.36
C SER A 51 4.26 0.46 -2.11
N ALA A 52 3.26 0.25 -1.23
CA ALA A 52 3.42 -0.56 -0.02
C ALA A 52 3.68 -2.04 -0.34
N LEU A 53 3.07 -2.59 -1.39
CA LEU A 53 3.33 -3.96 -1.85
C LEU A 53 4.80 -4.13 -2.26
N GLY A 54 5.28 -3.28 -3.16
CA GLY A 54 6.67 -3.33 -3.65
C GLY A 54 7.69 -3.08 -2.55
N ALA A 55 7.43 -2.11 -1.67
CA ALA A 55 8.26 -1.85 -0.51
C ALA A 55 8.32 -3.07 0.43
N CYS A 56 7.19 -3.74 0.65
CA CYS A 56 7.13 -4.92 1.49
C CYS A 56 7.93 -6.09 0.90
N GLN A 57 7.78 -6.38 -0.40
CA GLN A 57 8.57 -7.40 -1.09
C GLN A 57 10.07 -7.10 -1.04
N ALA A 58 10.48 -5.84 -1.25
CA ALA A 58 11.88 -5.43 -1.14
C ALA A 58 12.45 -5.59 0.28
N ILE A 59 11.66 -5.29 1.32
CA ILE A 59 12.04 -5.53 2.72
C ILE A 59 12.22 -7.02 2.98
N VAL A 60 11.27 -7.87 2.53
CA VAL A 60 11.39 -9.33 2.68
C VAL A 60 12.63 -9.84 1.95
N ALA A 61 12.88 -9.38 0.72
CA ALA A 61 14.10 -9.71 -0.02
C ALA A 61 15.34 -9.37 0.81
N ARG A 62 15.43 -8.15 1.35
CA ARG A 62 16.59 -7.75 2.19
C ARG A 62 16.72 -8.60 3.45
N CYS A 63 15.61 -8.92 4.12
CA CYS A 63 15.62 -9.71 5.36
C CYS A 63 16.13 -11.15 5.15
N TYR A 64 15.82 -11.77 4.00
CA TYR A 64 16.04 -13.19 3.79
C TYR A 64 17.14 -13.52 2.76
N ALA A 65 17.71 -12.54 2.06
CA ALA A 65 18.77 -12.73 1.08
C ALA A 65 19.92 -13.62 1.60
N ASN A 66 20.41 -13.34 2.80
CA ASN A 66 21.50 -14.10 3.42
C ASN A 66 21.12 -15.55 3.73
N GLN A 67 19.87 -15.82 4.11
CA GLN A 67 19.40 -17.18 4.40
C GLN A 67 19.33 -18.03 3.14
N PHE A 68 19.03 -17.40 2.00
CA PHE A 68 19.05 -18.03 0.69
C PHE A 68 20.43 -17.99 0.03
N ASP A 69 21.46 -17.41 0.67
CA ASP A 69 22.79 -17.22 0.09
C ASP A 69 22.72 -16.48 -1.27
N ILE A 70 21.86 -15.47 -1.36
CA ILE A 70 21.73 -14.58 -2.52
C ILE A 70 22.32 -13.23 -2.15
N LYS A 71 23.16 -12.71 -3.04
CA LYS A 71 23.65 -11.34 -3.00
C LYS A 71 23.09 -10.60 -4.19
N PHE A 72 22.57 -9.39 -3.95
CA PHE A 72 22.13 -8.51 -5.02
C PHE A 72 22.63 -7.09 -4.74
N ASP A 73 23.03 -6.41 -5.81
CA ASP A 73 23.46 -5.01 -5.76
C ASP A 73 22.25 -4.07 -5.69
N ASP A 74 21.13 -4.50 -6.30
CA ASP A 74 19.91 -3.71 -6.40
C ASP A 74 18.67 -4.61 -6.46
N PHE A 75 17.55 -4.09 -5.97
CA PHE A 75 16.24 -4.75 -5.98
C PHE A 75 15.12 -3.70 -6.02
N TRP A 76 14.26 -3.76 -7.03
CA TRP A 76 13.05 -2.94 -7.12
C TRP A 76 11.91 -3.73 -7.73
N VAL A 77 10.69 -3.22 -7.57
CA VAL A 77 9.47 -3.83 -8.10
C VAL A 77 8.71 -2.77 -8.89
N GLU A 78 8.40 -3.06 -10.14
CA GLU A 78 7.48 -2.27 -10.96
C GLU A 78 6.08 -2.88 -10.81
N ILE A 79 5.08 -2.06 -10.46
CA ILE A 79 3.75 -2.55 -10.06
C ILE A 79 2.68 -1.72 -10.75
N GLU A 80 1.70 -2.41 -11.31
CA GLU A 80 0.49 -1.82 -11.88
C GLU A 80 -0.76 -2.56 -11.39
N GLY A 81 -1.92 -1.89 -11.47
CA GLY A 81 -3.18 -2.51 -11.12
C GLY A 81 -4.37 -1.84 -11.79
N ASP A 82 -5.37 -2.65 -12.14
CA ASP A 82 -6.58 -2.18 -12.81
C ASP A 82 -7.67 -1.88 -11.78
N LEU A 83 -8.22 -0.66 -11.83
CA LEU A 83 -9.31 -0.23 -10.98
C LEU A 83 -10.37 0.47 -11.84
N ASP A 84 -11.60 -0.01 -11.79
CA ASP A 84 -12.73 0.63 -12.46
C ASP A 84 -13.25 1.80 -11.62
N THR A 85 -12.95 3.02 -12.06
CA THR A 85 -13.33 4.25 -11.36
C THR A 85 -14.84 4.46 -11.28
N ASP A 86 -15.66 3.81 -12.12
CA ASP A 86 -17.12 3.95 -12.03
C ASP A 86 -17.68 3.40 -10.71
N GLY A 87 -17.00 2.42 -10.10
CA GLY A 87 -17.36 1.92 -8.77
C GLY A 87 -17.12 2.97 -7.68
N PHE A 88 -15.98 3.66 -7.72
CA PHE A 88 -15.65 4.74 -6.79
C PHE A 88 -16.56 5.96 -6.99
N MET A 89 -16.80 6.33 -8.25
CA MET A 89 -17.68 7.44 -8.64
C MET A 89 -19.17 7.13 -8.45
N ASN A 90 -19.50 5.95 -7.92
CA ASN A 90 -20.86 5.49 -7.66
C ASN A 90 -21.77 5.52 -8.90
N LYS A 91 -21.19 5.24 -10.07
CA LYS A 91 -21.88 5.14 -11.37
C LYS A 91 -22.28 3.72 -11.73
N SER A 92 -21.63 2.72 -11.13
CA SER A 92 -21.85 1.30 -11.37
C SER A 92 -21.57 0.46 -10.12
N ASP A 93 -22.11 -0.75 -10.08
CA ASP A 93 -21.89 -1.74 -9.00
C ASP A 93 -20.61 -2.58 -9.19
N VAL A 94 -19.74 -2.19 -10.12
CA VAL A 94 -18.41 -2.79 -10.30
C VAL A 94 -17.59 -2.76 -9.00
N ARG A 95 -16.64 -3.69 -8.90
CA ARG A 95 -15.72 -3.77 -7.77
C ARG A 95 -14.97 -2.44 -7.63
N ARG A 96 -14.95 -1.89 -6.40
CA ARG A 96 -14.35 -0.58 -6.08
C ARG A 96 -12.84 -0.61 -5.88
N GLY A 97 -12.28 -1.77 -5.53
CA GLY A 97 -10.83 -1.97 -5.43
C GLY A 97 -10.25 -2.59 -6.69
N TYR A 98 -8.95 -2.80 -6.71
CA TYR A 98 -8.26 -3.45 -7.82
C TYR A 98 -8.91 -4.78 -8.22
N SER A 99 -9.12 -4.97 -9.53
CA SER A 99 -9.54 -6.25 -10.12
C SER A 99 -8.35 -7.17 -10.36
N GLU A 100 -7.19 -6.60 -10.68
CA GLU A 100 -5.94 -7.31 -10.87
C GLU A 100 -4.78 -6.37 -10.50
N ILE A 101 -3.72 -6.93 -9.91
CA ILE A 101 -2.43 -6.28 -9.69
C ILE A 101 -1.38 -7.16 -10.33
N ARG A 102 -0.48 -6.57 -11.10
CA ARG A 102 0.62 -7.24 -11.81
C ARG A 102 1.91 -6.52 -11.44
N TYR A 103 2.99 -7.27 -11.35
CA TYR A 103 4.28 -6.69 -11.00
C TYR A 103 5.45 -7.45 -11.59
N ASP A 104 6.52 -6.71 -11.85
CA ASP A 104 7.81 -7.23 -12.28
C ASP A 104 8.86 -6.99 -11.18
N ILE A 105 9.52 -8.05 -10.74
CA ILE A 105 10.63 -7.97 -9.79
C ILE A 105 11.93 -7.87 -10.57
N HIS A 106 12.70 -6.85 -10.25
CA HIS A 106 14.04 -6.65 -10.78
C HIS A 106 15.07 -6.90 -9.68
N MET A 107 16.07 -7.73 -9.99
CA MET A 107 17.15 -8.06 -9.05
C MET A 107 18.47 -8.10 -9.81
N LYS A 108 19.44 -7.28 -9.38
CA LYS A 108 20.78 -7.28 -9.94
C LYS A 108 21.66 -8.25 -9.15
N THR A 109 21.83 -9.46 -9.64
CA THR A 109 22.55 -10.56 -8.95
C THR A 109 23.31 -11.44 -9.94
N ASP A 110 24.34 -12.13 -9.44
CA ASP A 110 25.07 -13.20 -10.14
C ASP A 110 24.52 -14.60 -9.79
N ALA A 111 23.49 -14.68 -8.95
CA ALA A 111 22.85 -15.94 -8.58
C ALA A 111 22.20 -16.62 -9.80
N PRO A 112 22.24 -17.97 -9.88
CA PRO A 112 21.52 -18.72 -10.92
C PRO A 112 20.02 -18.44 -10.89
N LYS A 113 19.38 -18.44 -12.07
CA LYS A 113 17.95 -18.15 -12.23
C LYS A 113 17.07 -19.02 -11.35
N GLU A 114 17.37 -20.30 -11.24
CA GLU A 114 16.61 -21.25 -10.43
C GLU A 114 16.62 -20.87 -8.94
N LYS A 115 17.76 -20.34 -8.46
CA LYS A 115 17.92 -19.87 -7.07
C LYS A 115 17.16 -18.56 -6.84
N VAL A 116 17.20 -17.67 -7.84
CA VAL A 116 16.40 -16.43 -7.83
C VAL A 116 14.91 -16.76 -7.79
N ASP A 117 14.45 -17.73 -8.57
CA ASP A 117 13.04 -18.14 -8.60
C ASP A 117 12.57 -18.72 -7.27
N GLU A 118 13.36 -19.61 -6.67
CA GLU A 118 13.05 -20.15 -5.35
C GLU A 118 12.92 -19.04 -4.30
N PHE A 119 13.83 -18.07 -4.36
CA PHE A 119 13.83 -16.94 -3.44
C PHE A 119 12.67 -15.97 -3.67
N VAL A 120 12.33 -15.68 -4.92
CA VAL A 120 11.16 -14.86 -5.26
C VAL A 120 9.87 -15.53 -4.78
N SER A 121 9.68 -16.83 -5.06
CA SER A 121 8.53 -17.58 -4.53
C SER A 121 8.47 -17.57 -3.00
N PHE A 122 9.63 -17.54 -2.32
CA PHE A 122 9.67 -17.36 -0.88
C PHE A 122 9.24 -15.95 -0.46
N ILE A 123 9.70 -14.91 -1.15
CA ILE A 123 9.33 -13.50 -0.91
C ILE A 123 7.81 -13.35 -0.99
N GLU A 124 7.21 -13.82 -2.08
CA GLU A 124 5.76 -13.72 -2.36
C GLU A 124 4.93 -14.34 -1.23
N ARG A 125 5.26 -15.58 -0.83
CA ARG A 125 4.56 -16.29 0.25
C ARG A 125 4.78 -15.67 1.63
N THR A 126 5.86 -14.93 1.83
CA THR A 126 6.24 -14.37 3.14
C THR A 126 5.81 -12.92 3.30
N CYS A 127 5.56 -12.21 2.20
CA CYS A 127 5.19 -10.80 2.16
C CYS A 127 3.83 -10.54 2.84
N PRO A 128 3.78 -9.85 4.00
CA PRO A 128 2.51 -9.61 4.68
C PRO A 128 1.54 -8.72 3.90
N VAL A 129 2.05 -7.79 3.09
CA VAL A 129 1.19 -6.91 2.27
C VAL A 129 0.59 -7.69 1.10
N GLU A 130 1.35 -8.57 0.46
CA GLU A 130 0.83 -9.44 -0.59
C GLU A 130 -0.25 -10.37 -0.06
N ASP A 131 -0.03 -11.01 1.09
CA ASP A 131 -1.05 -11.81 1.77
C ASP A 131 -2.32 -11.01 2.08
N THR A 132 -2.15 -9.77 2.58
CA THR A 132 -3.28 -8.86 2.89
C THR A 132 -4.11 -8.50 1.66
N ILE A 133 -3.47 -8.35 0.50
CA ILE A 133 -4.12 -7.96 -0.76
C ILE A 133 -4.77 -9.17 -1.45
N ALA A 134 -4.07 -10.29 -1.49
CA ALA A 134 -4.49 -11.51 -2.18
C ALA A 134 -5.59 -12.27 -1.44
N ASN A 135 -5.70 -12.09 -0.12
CA ASN A 135 -6.66 -12.83 0.71
C ASN A 135 -7.72 -11.93 1.36
N PRO A 136 -8.94 -12.44 1.61
CA PRO A 136 -9.96 -11.70 2.34
C PRO A 136 -9.55 -11.39 3.79
N VAL A 137 -9.47 -10.11 4.13
CA VAL A 137 -9.27 -9.63 5.51
C VAL A 137 -10.59 -9.10 6.07
N ASN A 138 -10.93 -9.47 7.30
CA ASN A 138 -12.12 -8.95 7.96
C ASN A 138 -11.93 -7.48 8.39
N VAL A 139 -12.43 -6.56 7.57
CA VAL A 139 -12.44 -5.12 7.88
C VAL A 139 -13.74 -4.76 8.58
N LYS A 140 -13.64 -4.33 9.85
CA LYS A 140 -14.79 -3.97 10.70
C LYS A 140 -14.67 -2.56 11.23
N ARG A 141 -15.75 -1.78 11.09
CA ARG A 141 -15.92 -0.51 11.81
C ARG A 141 -16.32 -0.78 13.26
N ASN A 142 -15.61 -0.17 14.21
CA ASN A 142 -15.96 -0.26 15.62
C ASN A 142 -17.11 0.69 15.98
N ASP A 143 -16.96 1.97 15.66
CA ASP A 143 -17.95 3.01 15.97
C ASP A 143 -17.85 4.19 14.98
N ILE A 144 -18.79 5.13 15.06
CA ILE A 144 -18.73 6.45 14.45
C ILE A 144 -18.69 7.48 15.59
N ILE A 145 -17.53 8.13 15.76
CA ILE A 145 -17.36 9.19 16.76
C ILE A 145 -17.79 10.52 16.13
N ILE A 146 -18.80 11.17 16.69
CA ILE A 146 -19.32 12.47 16.21
C ILE A 146 -19.01 13.54 17.25
N GLU A 147 -18.19 14.51 16.87
CA GLU A 147 -17.92 15.72 17.65
C GLU A 147 -18.72 16.87 17.03
N LYS A 148 -19.54 17.56 17.84
CA LYS A 148 -20.34 18.70 17.37
C LYS A 148 -19.44 19.93 17.24
N ILE A 149 -19.64 20.71 16.19
CA ILE A 149 -19.01 22.02 16.05
C ILE A 149 -19.54 22.89 17.21
N GLU A 150 -18.62 23.43 18.03
CA GLU A 150 -18.99 24.45 19.01
C GLU A 150 -19.40 25.72 18.26
N GLU A 151 -20.66 26.15 18.42
CA GLU A 151 -21.10 27.45 17.93
C GLU A 151 -20.27 28.52 18.67
N GLN A 152 -19.32 29.13 17.96
CA GLN A 152 -18.70 30.37 18.43
C GLN A 152 -19.82 31.42 18.51
N PHE A 153 -20.29 31.69 19.72
CA PHE A 153 -21.22 32.77 19.99
C PHE A 153 -20.62 34.07 19.43
N VAL A 154 -21.27 34.60 18.39
CA VAL A 154 -21.05 35.94 17.83
C VAL A 154 -21.45 37.00 18.85
#